data_AF-A0A1N7KDU0-F1
#
_entry.id   AF-A0A1N7KDU0-F1
#
_cell.length_a   1.000
_cell.length_b   1.000
_cell.length_c   1.000
_cell.angle_alpha   90.00
_cell.angle_beta   90.00
_cell.angle_gamma   90.00
#
_symmetry.space_group_name_H-M   'P 1'
#
loop_
_entity.id
_entity.type
_entity.pdbx_description
1 polymer ?
#
loop_
_entity_poly.entity_id
_entity_poly.type
_entity_poly.pdbx_seq_one_letter_code
_entity_poly.pdbx_strand_id
1 'polypeptide(L)'
;MSSPKSSRSRLWFLWHSWLAMPVWLFMLFVCVTGCLAVISPELTWLFNPALRVSEDGPAAPLSALAAAAQASLPTGRVSALVWLDAATPLAVAVKVALPSGFEQTAWVNPVTAQVQAVTSGMSLRSFFRSLHGWLLVYPGGWFVVSATGLPLLGSLITGVVVYKKFWRAYLHPRLRRDKGPRSFWGDLHRLLAIWSLWFVGLMAITGTWFLIYLALLESGVSLGTDEAHHLTPRQDLPLVMVGQQPPAPTLVLDQALAAMQQARPGFRPLYIALPASAYDSLTLYGVGSAPLLMDEAHAHPLTGALTEVSPGSEASGWVMTQQIMRSLHVGAFGGWPLRLLWLLCGLMLCALAISGMTIWRHRTRPATPSPVLKRRWQRGWIYLSALVLLIPLSTLPFYLTGKSLFPTPEHQQTVQIGAYTLTLSTPQDRTPRREPGVGLVHDYRLHVTGTDYPPFRGMFLRYGKPDGLEPEQLGELAHGSPFSLHAHVPLPATAEPLWLSVEGWDGVIHQVMVPLPWDGGAGQ
;
A
#
# COMPACT_ATOMS: atom_id res chain seq x y z
N MET A 1 -15.87 53.65 -25.92
CA MET A 1 -15.90 52.85 -24.67
C MET A 1 -14.81 51.80 -24.72
N SER A 2 -13.65 52.06 -24.12
CA SER A 2 -12.58 51.05 -24.00
C SER A 2 -12.96 50.04 -22.91
N SER A 3 -13.13 48.76 -23.26
CA SER A 3 -13.28 47.68 -22.28
C SER A 3 -12.14 47.74 -21.26
N PRO A 4 -12.41 47.76 -19.94
CA PRO A 4 -11.33 47.79 -18.96
C PRO A 4 -10.50 46.50 -19.09
N LYS A 5 -9.25 46.62 -19.56
CA LYS A 5 -8.30 45.51 -19.65
C LYS A 5 -8.20 44.88 -18.26
N SER A 6 -8.72 43.66 -18.11
CA SER A 6 -8.58 42.94 -16.84
C SER A 6 -7.07 42.77 -16.58
N SER A 7 -6.58 43.34 -15.49
CA SER A 7 -5.17 43.20 -15.11
C SER A 7 -4.84 41.72 -14.99
N ARG A 8 -3.76 41.25 -15.64
CA ARG A 8 -3.30 39.85 -15.60
C ARG A 8 -3.27 39.28 -14.17
N SER A 9 -2.97 40.11 -13.16
CA SER A 9 -2.98 39.74 -11.74
C SER A 9 -4.37 39.32 -11.22
N ARG A 10 -5.45 39.95 -11.72
CA ARG A 10 -6.83 39.60 -11.37
C ARG A 10 -7.22 38.24 -11.91
N LEU A 11 -6.77 37.91 -13.12
CA LEU A 11 -6.99 36.61 -13.75
C LEU A 11 -6.27 35.50 -12.97
N TRP A 12 -4.99 35.68 -12.63
CA TRP A 12 -4.25 34.70 -11.81
C TRP A 12 -4.86 34.48 -10.43
N PHE A 13 -5.33 35.56 -9.79
CA PHE A 13 -6.05 35.44 -8.51
C PHE A 13 -7.38 34.68 -8.66
N LEU A 14 -8.09 34.86 -9.77
CA LEU A 14 -9.32 34.12 -10.06
C LEU A 14 -9.02 32.63 -10.23
N TRP A 15 -7.98 32.27 -10.99
CA TRP A 15 -7.53 30.89 -11.14
C TRP A 15 -7.11 30.26 -9.82
N HIS A 16 -6.30 30.94 -9.01
CA HIS A 16 -5.92 30.47 -7.68
C HIS A 16 -7.15 30.17 -6.81
N SER A 17 -8.11 31.10 -6.79
CA SER A 17 -9.35 30.93 -6.05
C SER A 17 -10.21 29.80 -6.62
N TRP A 18 -10.27 29.65 -7.95
CA TRP A 18 -11.10 28.64 -8.60
C TRP A 18 -10.51 27.22 -8.47
N LEU A 19 -9.20 27.07 -8.40
CA LEU A 19 -8.56 25.77 -8.18
C LEU A 19 -8.73 25.31 -6.73
N ALA A 20 -8.65 26.22 -5.76
CA ALA A 20 -8.70 25.89 -4.34
C ALA A 20 -10.13 25.77 -3.78
N MET A 21 -11.05 26.67 -4.16
CA MET A 21 -12.35 26.79 -3.51
C MET A 21 -13.31 25.62 -3.74
N PRO A 22 -13.43 25.01 -4.93
CA PRO A 22 -14.29 23.86 -5.18
C PRO A 22 -13.99 22.63 -4.34
N VAL A 23 -12.72 22.44 -3.98
CA VAL A 23 -12.20 21.23 -3.33
C VAL A 23 -11.69 21.48 -1.92
N TRP A 24 -11.84 22.69 -1.37
CA TRP A 24 -11.19 23.11 -0.12
C TRP A 24 -11.46 22.18 1.08
N LEU A 25 -12.70 21.68 1.22
CA LEU A 25 -13.10 20.84 2.34
C LEU A 25 -12.59 19.42 2.17
N PHE A 26 -12.62 18.91 0.94
CA PHE A 26 -12.01 17.62 0.62
C PHE A 26 -10.48 17.68 0.78
N MET A 27 -9.84 18.75 0.31
CA MET A 27 -8.42 19.01 0.51
C MET A 27 -8.07 19.10 2.00
N LEU A 28 -8.88 19.80 2.80
CA LEU A 28 -8.69 19.85 4.26
C LEU A 28 -8.79 18.44 4.87
N PHE A 29 -9.78 17.64 4.47
CA PHE A 29 -9.89 16.25 4.92
C PHE A 29 -8.65 15.42 4.55
N VAL A 30 -8.19 15.47 3.30
CA VAL A 30 -6.98 14.78 2.84
C VAL A 30 -5.75 15.23 3.62
N CYS A 31 -5.60 16.54 3.88
CA CYS A 31 -4.48 17.06 4.67
C CYS A 31 -4.53 16.59 6.13
N VAL A 32 -5.71 16.59 6.76
CA VAL A 32 -5.91 16.12 8.14
C VAL A 32 -5.61 14.62 8.25
N THR A 33 -6.16 13.81 7.35
CA THR A 33 -5.90 12.36 7.34
C THR A 33 -4.43 12.07 7.02
N GLY A 34 -3.79 12.89 6.18
CA GLY A 34 -2.35 12.79 5.90
C GLY A 34 -1.50 13.09 7.13
N CYS A 35 -1.83 14.15 7.88
CA CYS A 35 -1.18 14.46 9.16
C CYS A 35 -1.30 13.29 10.14
N LEU A 36 -2.48 12.68 10.26
CA LEU A 36 -2.71 11.51 11.11
C LEU A 36 -1.96 10.28 10.62
N ALA A 37 -1.84 10.09 9.29
CA ALA A 37 -1.09 8.99 8.71
C ALA A 37 0.42 9.10 8.99
N VAL A 38 0.99 10.31 8.95
CA VAL A 38 2.41 10.56 9.26
C VAL A 38 2.74 10.14 10.69
N ILE A 39 1.89 10.47 11.67
CA ILE A 39 2.09 10.12 13.09
C ILE A 39 1.43 8.80 13.50
N SER A 40 0.91 8.04 12.53
CA SER A 40 0.17 6.82 12.83
C SER A 40 1.01 5.73 13.51
N PRO A 41 2.33 5.59 13.29
CA PRO A 41 3.17 4.71 14.11
C PRO A 41 3.16 5.11 15.60
N GLU A 42 3.29 6.40 15.90
CA GLU A 42 3.29 6.94 17.26
C GLU A 42 1.91 6.80 17.92
N LEU A 43 0.83 7.01 17.17
CA LEU A 43 -0.53 6.72 17.65
C LEU A 43 -0.70 5.23 17.92
N THR A 44 -0.18 4.35 17.06
CA THR A 44 -0.24 2.91 17.29
C THR A 44 0.51 2.55 18.57
N TRP A 45 1.70 3.09 18.80
CA TRP A 45 2.44 2.91 20.06
C TRP A 45 1.69 3.45 21.29
N LEU A 46 1.03 4.59 21.15
CA LEU A 46 0.27 5.21 22.24
C LEU A 46 -0.93 4.35 22.66
N PHE A 47 -1.66 3.79 21.70
CA PHE A 47 -2.90 3.04 21.92
C PHE A 47 -2.74 1.52 21.99
N ASN A 48 -1.57 0.97 21.62
CA ASN A 48 -1.27 -0.45 21.73
C ASN A 48 -0.14 -0.69 22.75
N PRO A 49 -0.47 -1.00 24.01
CA PRO A 49 0.53 -1.32 25.03
C PRO A 49 1.46 -2.48 24.64
N ALA A 50 1.01 -3.43 23.80
CA ALA A 50 1.80 -4.57 23.39
C ALA A 50 2.99 -4.23 22.46
N LEU A 51 3.07 -2.99 21.97
CA LEU A 51 4.23 -2.50 21.23
C LEU A 51 5.41 -2.11 22.12
N ARG A 52 5.17 -1.90 23.41
CA ARG A 52 6.17 -1.34 24.34
C ARG A 52 7.08 -2.46 24.80
N VAL A 53 8.38 -2.28 24.61
CA VAL A 53 9.43 -3.20 25.06
C VAL A 53 10.26 -2.45 26.08
N SER A 54 10.49 -3.08 27.24
CA SER A 54 11.26 -2.49 28.36
C SER A 54 12.54 -3.27 28.68
N GLU A 55 12.67 -4.45 28.10
CA GLU A 55 13.77 -5.37 28.31
C GLU A 55 14.97 -4.93 27.47
N ASP A 56 16.11 -4.78 28.13
CA ASP A 56 17.39 -4.58 27.47
C ASP A 56 18.06 -5.92 27.22
N GLY A 57 18.67 -6.09 26.04
CA GLY A 57 19.40 -7.30 25.68
C GLY A 57 19.66 -7.42 24.19
N PRO A 58 20.44 -8.43 23.77
CA PRO A 58 20.58 -8.75 22.36
C PRO A 58 19.23 -9.16 21.77
N ALA A 59 19.02 -8.88 20.48
CA ALA A 59 17.83 -9.35 19.77
C ALA A 59 17.79 -10.88 19.79
N ALA A 60 16.62 -11.44 20.09
CA ALA A 60 16.34 -12.85 19.95
C ALA A 60 16.38 -13.27 18.47
N PRO A 61 16.70 -14.54 18.19
CA PRO A 61 16.62 -15.08 16.84
C PRO A 61 15.22 -14.87 16.22
N LEU A 62 15.16 -14.50 14.94
CA LEU A 62 13.91 -14.34 14.19
C LEU A 62 13.10 -15.64 14.17
N SER A 63 13.78 -16.78 14.09
CA SER A 63 13.15 -18.11 14.19
C SER A 63 12.42 -18.29 15.52
N ALA A 64 12.97 -17.77 16.63
CA ALA A 64 12.32 -17.82 17.94
C ALA A 64 11.07 -16.93 18.00
N LEU A 65 11.12 -15.73 17.38
CA LEU A 65 9.95 -14.86 17.29
C LEU A 65 8.82 -15.51 16.49
N ALA A 66 9.16 -16.10 15.34
CA ALA A 66 8.21 -16.82 14.50
C ALA A 66 7.63 -18.05 15.22
N ALA A 67 8.46 -18.82 15.92
CA ALA A 67 8.03 -19.98 16.69
C ALA A 67 7.07 -19.60 17.83
N ALA A 68 7.36 -18.53 18.57
CA ALA A 68 6.51 -18.03 19.64
C ALA A 68 5.13 -17.59 19.11
N ALA A 69 5.11 -16.87 17.98
CA ALA A 69 3.86 -16.49 17.32
C ALA A 69 3.07 -17.71 16.83
N GLN A 70 3.74 -18.67 16.19
CA GLN A 70 3.14 -19.92 15.72
C GLN A 70 2.53 -20.73 16.86
N ALA A 71 3.20 -20.78 18.02
CA ALA A 71 2.69 -21.45 19.22
C ALA A 71 1.45 -20.75 19.80
N SER A 72 1.37 -19.42 19.71
CA SER A 72 0.20 -18.65 20.18
C SER A 72 -1.02 -18.79 19.26
N LEU A 73 -0.81 -19.12 17.99
CA LEU A 73 -1.85 -19.28 16.96
C LEU A 73 -1.63 -20.59 16.20
N PRO A 74 -1.86 -21.76 16.84
CA PRO A 74 -1.49 -23.06 16.30
C PRO A 74 -2.25 -23.47 15.03
N THR A 75 -3.44 -22.90 14.82
CA THR A 75 -4.26 -23.15 13.62
C THR A 75 -3.81 -22.34 12.40
N GLY A 76 -2.97 -21.33 12.59
CA GLY A 76 -2.47 -20.46 11.54
C GLY A 76 -1.10 -20.85 11.01
N ARG A 77 -0.60 -20.05 10.06
CA ARG A 77 0.77 -20.14 9.53
C ARG A 77 1.40 -18.75 9.52
N VAL A 78 2.60 -18.63 10.05
CA VAL A 78 3.35 -17.37 10.01
C VAL A 78 3.61 -16.96 8.56
N SER A 79 3.17 -15.76 8.17
CA SER A 79 3.25 -15.23 6.82
C SER A 79 4.28 -14.11 6.67
N ALA A 80 4.54 -13.34 7.73
CA ALA A 80 5.53 -12.26 7.67
C ALA A 80 5.99 -11.80 9.06
N LEU A 81 7.16 -11.17 9.11
CA LEU A 81 7.63 -10.37 10.24
C LEU A 81 7.68 -8.90 9.81
N VAL A 82 7.11 -7.99 10.60
CA VAL A 82 6.98 -6.57 10.25
C VAL A 82 7.49 -5.69 11.39
N TRP A 83 8.38 -4.76 11.06
CA TRP A 83 8.89 -3.74 11.96
C TRP A 83 8.19 -2.41 11.68
N LEU A 84 7.69 -1.77 12.74
CA LEU A 84 7.06 -0.45 12.61
C LEU A 84 8.10 0.64 12.32
N ASP A 85 9.30 0.46 12.87
CA ASP A 85 10.45 1.34 12.71
C ASP A 85 11.71 0.50 12.84
N ALA A 86 12.64 0.65 11.89
CA ALA A 86 13.91 -0.06 11.90
C ALA A 86 14.87 0.44 12.99
N ALA A 87 14.60 1.59 13.61
CA ALA A 87 15.51 2.25 14.54
C ALA A 87 15.06 2.19 16.01
N THR A 88 13.80 1.84 16.30
CA THR A 88 13.28 1.82 17.68
C THR A 88 13.01 0.38 18.16
N PRO A 89 13.33 0.06 19.42
CA PRO A 89 13.10 -1.27 20.00
C PRO A 89 11.62 -1.43 20.33
N LEU A 90 10.81 -1.71 19.31
CA LEU A 90 9.39 -2.01 19.44
C LEU A 90 9.14 -3.51 19.30
N ALA A 91 7.98 -3.97 19.76
CA ALA A 91 7.52 -5.32 19.48
C ALA A 91 7.43 -5.55 17.97
N VAL A 92 7.89 -6.72 17.52
CA VAL A 92 7.78 -7.14 16.12
C VAL A 92 6.36 -7.65 15.87
N ALA A 93 5.72 -7.16 14.81
CA ALA A 93 4.45 -7.68 14.37
C ALA A 93 4.68 -8.95 13.55
N VAL A 94 4.46 -10.11 14.15
CA VAL A 94 4.47 -11.39 13.44
C VAL A 94 3.08 -11.66 12.90
N LYS A 95 2.96 -11.68 11.58
CA LYS A 95 1.72 -11.93 10.86
C LYS A 95 1.46 -13.42 10.75
N VAL A 96 0.24 -13.83 11.07
CA VAL A 96 -0.20 -15.21 11.04
C VAL A 96 -1.47 -15.29 10.21
N ALA A 97 -1.37 -15.94 9.05
CA ALA A 97 -2.51 -16.27 8.21
C ALA A 97 -3.33 -17.38 8.85
N LEU A 98 -4.65 -17.28 8.78
CA LEU A 98 -5.57 -18.26 9.33
C LEU A 98 -6.35 -18.98 8.21
N PRO A 99 -6.85 -20.21 8.47
CA PRO A 99 -7.70 -20.94 7.53
C PRO A 99 -8.96 -20.18 7.09
N SER A 100 -9.43 -19.24 7.93
CA SER A 100 -10.54 -18.35 7.59
C SER A 100 -10.24 -17.36 6.47
N GLY A 101 -9.00 -17.29 5.99
CA GLY A 101 -8.53 -16.31 5.01
C GLY A 101 -8.14 -14.95 5.61
N PHE A 102 -8.38 -14.76 6.92
CA PHE A 102 -7.95 -13.56 7.64
C PHE A 102 -6.55 -13.70 8.22
N GLU A 103 -5.94 -12.56 8.55
CA GLU A 103 -4.66 -12.50 9.24
C GLU A 103 -4.83 -11.96 10.67
N GLN A 104 -4.11 -12.56 11.60
CA GLN A 104 -3.90 -12.01 12.94
C GLN A 104 -2.45 -11.58 13.13
N THR A 105 -2.21 -10.68 14.07
CA THR A 105 -0.88 -10.17 14.39
C THR A 105 -0.54 -10.54 15.83
N ALA A 106 0.51 -11.34 16.00
CA ALA A 106 1.15 -11.57 17.28
C ALA A 106 2.24 -10.51 17.49
N TRP A 107 2.12 -9.71 18.55
CA TRP A 107 3.11 -8.71 18.94
C TRP A 107 4.16 -9.38 19.82
N VAL A 108 5.35 -9.61 19.27
CA VAL A 108 6.40 -10.39 19.93
C VAL A 108 7.51 -9.48 20.41
N ASN A 109 7.92 -9.65 21.67
CA ASN A 109 9.05 -8.95 22.25
C ASN A 109 10.34 -9.37 21.53
N PRO A 110 11.12 -8.42 20.95
CA PRO A 110 12.29 -8.74 20.14
C PRO A 110 13.48 -9.25 20.97
N VAL A 111 13.47 -9.11 22.30
CA VAL A 111 14.56 -9.54 23.19
C VAL A 111 14.23 -10.87 23.86
N THR A 112 13.01 -11.03 24.37
CA THR A 112 12.61 -12.23 25.11
C THR A 112 11.91 -13.29 24.27
N ALA A 113 11.56 -12.98 23.02
CA ALA A 113 10.70 -13.79 22.15
C ALA A 113 9.34 -14.14 22.76
N GLN A 114 8.85 -13.38 23.73
CA GLN A 114 7.53 -13.57 24.33
C GLN A 114 6.44 -12.85 23.53
N VAL A 115 5.31 -13.53 23.31
CA VAL A 115 4.11 -12.93 22.71
C VAL A 115 3.42 -12.06 23.76
N GLN A 116 3.38 -10.75 23.52
CA GLN A 116 2.79 -9.78 24.43
C GLN A 116 1.28 -9.66 24.26
N ALA A 117 0.81 -9.72 23.02
CA ALA A 117 -0.61 -9.76 22.69
C ALA A 117 -0.83 -10.33 21.28
N VAL A 118 -2.05 -10.81 21.05
CA VAL A 118 -2.55 -11.14 19.71
C VAL A 118 -3.69 -10.20 19.38
N THR A 119 -3.60 -9.49 18.25
CA THR A 119 -4.64 -8.58 17.77
C THR A 119 -5.13 -9.01 16.41
N SER A 120 -6.34 -8.57 16.04
CA SER A 120 -6.78 -8.64 14.65
C SER A 120 -5.81 -7.87 13.75
N GLY A 121 -5.71 -8.25 12.47
CA GLY A 121 -4.76 -7.66 11.52
C GLY A 121 -4.92 -6.15 11.25
N MET A 122 -5.97 -5.50 11.77
CA MET A 122 -6.19 -4.06 11.61
C MET A 122 -5.44 -3.23 12.66
N SER A 123 -4.52 -2.38 12.20
CA SER A 123 -3.82 -1.41 13.04
C SER A 123 -4.27 0.03 12.75
N LEU A 124 -4.09 0.95 13.71
CA LEU A 124 -4.31 2.38 13.48
C LEU A 124 -3.45 2.92 12.34
N ARG A 125 -2.21 2.42 12.21
CA ARG A 125 -1.33 2.69 11.07
C ARG A 125 -1.97 2.30 9.73
N SER A 126 -2.44 1.07 9.60
CA SER A 126 -3.11 0.60 8.39
C SER A 126 -4.38 1.38 8.11
N PHE A 127 -5.15 1.72 9.15
CA PHE A 127 -6.39 2.49 9.03
C PHE A 127 -6.16 3.90 8.49
N PHE A 128 -5.31 4.72 9.13
CA PHE A 128 -5.10 6.11 8.70
C PHE A 128 -4.45 6.18 7.32
N ARG A 129 -3.55 5.24 6.99
CA ARG A 129 -2.95 5.15 5.66
C ARG A 129 -3.97 4.75 4.60
N SER A 130 -4.85 3.80 4.89
CA SER A 130 -5.94 3.40 3.97
C SER A 130 -6.98 4.51 3.81
N LEU A 131 -7.29 5.24 4.88
CA LEU A 131 -8.23 6.36 4.85
C LEU A 131 -7.67 7.52 4.03
N HIS A 132 -6.40 7.88 4.23
CA HIS A 132 -5.74 8.96 3.50
C HIS A 132 -5.50 8.58 2.04
N GLY A 133 -4.84 7.43 1.80
CA GLY A 133 -4.39 7.04 0.47
C GLY A 133 -5.46 6.43 -0.42
N TRP A 134 -6.44 5.73 0.16
CA TRP A 134 -7.44 4.96 -0.58
C TRP A 134 -8.88 5.35 -0.28
N LEU A 135 -9.15 6.28 0.64
CA LEU A 135 -10.52 6.54 1.15
C LEU A 135 -11.25 5.25 1.60
N LEU A 136 -10.48 4.26 2.06
CA LEU A 136 -10.94 2.91 2.37
C LEU A 136 -11.50 2.09 1.18
N VAL A 137 -11.28 2.53 -0.06
CA VAL A 137 -11.71 1.85 -1.30
C VAL A 137 -10.58 1.92 -2.35
N TYR A 138 -9.88 0.80 -2.54
CA TYR A 138 -8.87 0.65 -3.57
C TYR A 138 -9.49 0.08 -4.87
N PRO A 139 -9.04 0.48 -6.07
CA PRO A 139 -8.12 1.58 -6.36
C PRO A 139 -8.82 2.96 -6.46
N GLY A 140 -10.16 3.00 -6.51
CA GLY A 140 -10.92 4.22 -6.82
C GLY A 140 -10.59 5.43 -5.92
N GLY A 141 -10.45 5.23 -4.61
CA GLY A 141 -10.10 6.32 -3.70
C GLY A 141 -8.66 6.81 -3.85
N TRP A 142 -7.73 5.98 -4.35
CA TRP A 142 -6.38 6.43 -4.72
C TRP A 142 -6.46 7.47 -5.84
N PHE A 143 -7.22 7.20 -6.91
CA PHE A 143 -7.42 8.17 -8.00
C PHE A 143 -7.98 9.49 -7.47
N VAL A 144 -9.03 9.43 -6.64
CA VAL A 144 -9.68 10.63 -6.11
C VAL A 144 -8.73 11.47 -5.24
N VAL A 145 -7.95 10.83 -4.36
CA VAL A 145 -7.02 11.54 -3.47
C VAL A 145 -5.83 12.10 -4.25
N SER A 146 -5.18 11.28 -5.08
CA SER A 146 -4.00 11.69 -5.85
C SER A 146 -4.32 12.79 -6.88
N ALA A 147 -5.54 12.80 -7.44
CA ALA A 147 -6.02 13.89 -8.30
C ALA A 147 -6.04 15.26 -7.63
N THR A 148 -6.08 15.33 -6.29
CA THR A 148 -5.99 16.60 -5.56
C THR A 148 -4.61 17.27 -5.68
N GLY A 149 -3.57 16.53 -6.07
CA GLY A 149 -2.26 17.08 -6.38
C GLY A 149 -2.28 18.11 -7.51
N LEU A 150 -3.14 17.92 -8.52
CA LEU A 150 -3.26 18.81 -9.68
C LEU A 150 -3.77 20.22 -9.32
N PRO A 151 -4.94 20.39 -8.66
CA PRO A 151 -5.39 21.71 -8.22
C PRO A 151 -4.48 22.30 -7.15
N LEU A 152 -3.82 21.48 -6.31
CA LEU A 152 -2.82 21.98 -5.36
C LEU A 152 -1.60 22.58 -6.08
N LEU A 153 -1.07 21.90 -7.10
CA LEU A 153 0.04 22.36 -7.93
C LEU A 153 -0.34 23.64 -8.68
N GLY A 154 -1.52 23.66 -9.32
CA GLY A 154 -2.00 24.85 -10.00
C GLY A 154 -2.22 26.02 -9.03
N SER A 155 -2.75 25.77 -7.84
CA SER A 155 -2.91 26.78 -6.78
C SER A 155 -1.56 27.34 -6.33
N LEU A 156 -0.54 26.48 -6.17
CA LEU A 156 0.82 26.88 -5.83
C LEU A 156 1.42 27.81 -6.90
N ILE A 157 1.39 27.39 -8.17
CA ILE A 157 1.93 28.16 -9.31
C ILE A 157 1.23 29.52 -9.40
N THR A 158 -0.10 29.52 -9.38
CA THR A 158 -0.89 30.76 -9.46
C THR A 158 -0.66 31.66 -8.24
N GLY A 159 -0.48 31.09 -7.05
CA GLY A 159 -0.18 31.83 -5.81
C GLY A 159 1.15 32.58 -5.87
N VAL A 160 2.22 31.92 -6.35
CA VAL A 160 3.55 32.52 -6.55
C VAL A 160 3.48 33.66 -7.57
N VAL A 161 2.77 33.46 -8.68
CA VAL A 161 2.61 34.46 -9.74
C VAL A 161 1.83 35.69 -9.25
N VAL A 162 0.80 35.50 -8.42
CA VAL A 162 0.04 36.61 -7.82
C VAL A 162 0.90 37.41 -6.84
N TYR A 163 1.78 36.75 -6.08
CA TYR A 163 2.58 37.38 -5.05
C TYR A 163 4.04 37.62 -5.48
N LYS A 164 4.22 38.50 -6.47
CA LYS A 164 5.49 38.81 -7.17
C LYS A 164 6.73 39.11 -6.31
N LYS A 165 6.60 39.45 -5.02
CA LYS A 165 7.72 39.75 -4.11
C LYS A 165 7.70 38.82 -2.89
N PHE A 166 7.32 37.56 -3.08
CA PHE A 166 7.16 36.59 -1.99
C PHE A 166 8.42 36.46 -1.12
N TRP A 167 9.60 36.53 -1.72
CA TRP A 167 10.89 36.48 -1.02
C TRP A 167 11.03 37.55 0.07
N ARG A 168 10.53 38.78 -0.15
CA ARG A 168 10.60 39.85 0.87
C ARG A 168 9.71 39.55 2.07
N ALA A 169 8.59 38.88 1.85
CA ALA A 169 7.67 38.51 2.92
C ALA A 169 8.10 37.22 3.65
N TYR A 170 8.91 36.39 3.00
CA TYR A 170 9.57 35.25 3.66
C TYR A 170 10.50 35.74 4.78
N LEU A 171 11.31 36.77 4.49
CA LEU A 171 12.29 37.34 5.43
C LEU A 171 11.70 38.38 6.41
N HIS A 172 10.66 39.12 5.99
CA HIS A 172 10.01 40.13 6.82
C HIS A 172 8.51 39.86 6.93
N PRO A 173 8.10 38.86 7.73
CA PRO A 173 6.69 38.53 7.91
C PRO A 173 5.94 39.69 8.56
N ARG A 174 4.75 40.01 8.04
CA ARG A 174 3.88 41.06 8.59
C ARG A 174 2.50 40.47 8.88
N LEU A 175 2.15 40.40 10.15
CA LEU A 175 0.84 39.95 10.62
C LEU A 175 0.11 41.09 11.32
N ARG A 176 -0.77 41.78 10.60
CA ARG A 176 -1.51 42.94 11.14
C ARG A 176 -2.73 42.46 11.91
N ARG A 177 -2.67 42.53 13.24
CA ARG A 177 -3.76 42.16 14.15
C ARG A 177 -4.80 43.28 14.34
N ASP A 178 -4.42 44.51 14.03
CA ASP A 178 -5.18 45.76 14.21
C ASP A 178 -6.12 46.10 13.03
N LYS A 179 -5.95 45.48 11.87
CA LYS A 179 -6.64 45.84 10.60
C LYS A 179 -7.92 45.03 10.32
N GLY A 180 -8.51 44.43 11.36
CA GLY A 180 -9.72 43.60 11.28
C GLY A 180 -9.52 42.19 10.70
N PRO A 181 -10.52 41.30 10.83
CA PRO A 181 -10.38 39.86 10.58
C PRO A 181 -9.98 39.54 9.13
N ARG A 182 -10.53 40.24 8.14
CA ARG A 182 -10.20 40.01 6.72
C ARG A 182 -8.71 40.22 6.44
N SER A 183 -8.12 41.29 6.97
CA SER A 183 -6.71 41.61 6.76
C SER A 183 -5.82 40.62 7.48
N PHE A 184 -6.18 40.24 8.72
CA PHE A 184 -5.47 39.26 9.51
C PHE A 184 -5.40 37.89 8.80
N TRP A 185 -6.54 37.32 8.38
CA TRP A 185 -6.56 36.03 7.69
C TRP A 185 -5.81 36.09 6.35
N GLY A 186 -5.88 37.23 5.65
CA GLY A 186 -5.12 37.46 4.42
C GLY A 186 -3.60 37.55 4.65
N ASP A 187 -3.15 38.16 5.73
CA ASP A 187 -1.74 38.17 6.15
C ASP A 187 -1.28 36.77 6.57
N LEU A 188 -2.08 36.06 7.38
CA LEU A 188 -1.80 34.69 7.85
C LEU A 188 -1.69 33.69 6.69
N HIS A 189 -2.65 33.69 5.75
CA HIS A 189 -2.63 32.80 4.59
C HIS A 189 -1.36 32.98 3.75
N ARG A 190 -0.94 34.23 3.51
CA ARG A 190 0.31 34.51 2.78
C ARG A 190 1.54 34.07 3.55
N LEU A 191 1.58 34.31 4.86
CA LEU A 191 2.69 33.87 5.71
C LEU A 191 2.86 32.35 5.66
N LEU A 192 1.77 31.61 5.92
CA LEU A 192 1.76 30.15 5.88
C LEU A 192 2.13 29.62 4.50
N ALA A 193 1.62 30.21 3.42
CA ALA A 193 1.87 29.76 2.04
C ALA A 193 3.33 29.93 1.64
N ILE A 194 3.96 31.00 2.11
CA ILE A 194 5.35 31.32 1.80
C ILE A 194 6.30 30.45 2.62
N TRP A 195 6.04 30.24 3.91
CA TRP A 195 6.88 29.40 4.77
C TRP A 195 6.75 27.90 4.46
N SER A 196 5.58 27.46 3.98
CA SER A 196 5.35 26.07 3.55
C SER A 196 5.52 25.85 2.04
N LEU A 197 6.02 26.83 1.28
CA LEU A 197 6.06 26.79 -0.19
C LEU A 197 6.71 25.50 -0.75
N TRP A 198 7.88 25.14 -0.20
CA TRP A 198 8.62 23.94 -0.59
C TRP A 198 7.83 22.66 -0.28
N PHE A 199 7.16 22.63 0.88
CA PHE A 199 6.37 21.48 1.33
C PHE A 199 5.09 21.32 0.51
N VAL A 200 4.39 22.42 0.19
CA VAL A 200 3.24 22.40 -0.72
C VAL A 200 3.65 21.90 -2.11
N GLY A 201 4.80 22.34 -2.61
CA GLY A 201 5.39 21.83 -3.84
C GLY A 201 5.65 20.33 -3.79
N LEU A 202 6.28 19.86 -2.71
CA LEU A 202 6.55 18.44 -2.48
C LEU A 202 5.26 17.61 -2.49
N MET A 203 4.24 18.01 -1.72
CA MET A 203 2.96 17.30 -1.64
C MET A 203 2.20 17.29 -2.97
N ALA A 204 2.22 18.41 -3.69
CA ALA A 204 1.55 18.51 -4.98
C ALA A 204 2.22 17.61 -6.03
N ILE A 205 3.56 17.63 -6.12
CA ILE A 205 4.33 16.82 -7.07
C ILE A 205 4.17 15.33 -6.76
N THR A 206 4.40 14.93 -5.51
CA THR A 206 4.29 13.52 -5.10
C THR A 206 2.86 12.98 -5.21
N GLY A 207 1.85 13.78 -4.85
CA GLY A 207 0.45 13.43 -5.03
C GLY A 207 0.06 13.23 -6.50
N THR A 208 0.50 14.14 -7.39
CA THR A 208 0.31 13.98 -8.84
C THR A 208 1.09 12.79 -9.40
N TRP A 209 2.29 12.52 -8.88
CA TRP A 209 3.04 11.33 -9.26
C TRP A 209 2.26 10.04 -8.94
N PHE A 210 1.64 9.94 -7.75
CA PHE A 210 0.83 8.76 -7.42
C PHE A 210 -0.37 8.57 -8.34
N LEU A 211 -0.94 9.64 -8.89
CA LEU A 211 -1.99 9.57 -9.91
C LEU A 211 -1.44 8.95 -11.20
N ILE A 212 -0.29 9.45 -11.67
CA ILE A 212 0.38 8.97 -12.88
C ILE A 212 0.78 7.50 -12.72
N TYR A 213 1.42 7.17 -11.59
CA TYR A 213 1.90 5.83 -11.29
C TYR A 213 0.77 4.79 -11.34
N LEU A 214 -0.35 5.07 -10.67
CA LEU A 214 -1.49 4.14 -10.70
C LEU A 214 -2.14 4.07 -12.09
N ALA A 215 -2.26 5.19 -12.81
CA ALA A 215 -2.77 5.17 -14.18
C ALA A 215 -1.90 4.32 -15.13
N LEU A 216 -0.58 4.36 -14.96
CA LEU A 216 0.34 3.52 -15.73
C LEU A 216 0.18 2.04 -15.39
N LEU A 217 0.11 1.70 -14.10
CA LEU A 217 -0.14 0.32 -13.66
C LEU A 217 -1.46 -0.24 -14.20
N GLU A 218 -2.55 0.50 -14.05
CA GLU A 218 -3.88 0.09 -14.54
C GLU A 218 -3.95 0.02 -16.07
N SER A 219 -3.04 0.69 -16.78
CA SER A 219 -2.90 0.56 -18.24
C SER A 219 -2.05 -0.65 -18.69
N GLY A 220 -1.50 -1.42 -17.73
CA GLY A 220 -0.66 -2.59 -17.99
C GLY A 220 0.76 -2.24 -18.44
N VAL A 221 1.24 -1.03 -18.13
CA VAL A 221 2.64 -0.63 -18.39
C VAL A 221 3.54 -1.27 -17.32
N SER A 222 4.55 -2.02 -17.75
CA SER A 222 5.62 -2.52 -16.88
C SER A 222 6.42 -1.35 -16.32
N LEU A 223 6.50 -1.28 -14.99
CA LEU A 223 7.26 -0.27 -14.27
C LEU A 223 8.54 -0.85 -13.64
N GLY A 224 8.95 -2.05 -14.09
CA GLY A 224 10.10 -2.76 -13.52
C GLY A 224 9.89 -3.20 -12.08
N THR A 225 8.63 -3.27 -11.63
CA THR A 225 8.18 -3.96 -10.41
C THR A 225 7.63 -5.34 -10.72
N ASP A 226 7.75 -5.78 -11.97
CA ASP A 226 7.24 -7.07 -12.42
C ASP A 226 8.07 -8.11 -11.67
N GLU A 227 7.44 -8.77 -10.69
CA GLU A 227 8.04 -9.86 -9.95
C GLU A 227 8.31 -10.97 -10.97
N ALA A 228 9.55 -11.07 -11.46
CA ALA A 228 10.00 -12.36 -11.94
C ALA A 228 9.91 -13.26 -10.71
N HIS A 229 8.88 -14.11 -10.62
CA HIS A 229 8.76 -15.03 -9.49
C HIS A 229 10.05 -15.83 -9.41
N HIS A 230 10.85 -15.59 -8.37
CA HIS A 230 12.09 -16.31 -8.15
C HIS A 230 11.75 -17.70 -7.65
N LEU A 231 11.39 -18.56 -8.60
CA LEU A 231 11.04 -19.94 -8.32
C LEU A 231 12.30 -20.72 -7.96
N THR A 232 12.24 -21.38 -6.82
CA THR A 232 13.26 -22.35 -6.44
C THR A 232 13.18 -23.55 -7.39
N PRO A 233 14.29 -23.98 -8.04
CA PRO A 233 14.27 -25.13 -8.92
C PRO A 233 13.74 -26.39 -8.22
N ARG A 234 12.91 -27.17 -8.93
CA ARG A 234 12.28 -28.37 -8.39
C ARG A 234 13.26 -29.38 -7.80
N GLN A 235 14.42 -29.51 -8.42
CA GLN A 235 15.50 -30.43 -8.05
C GLN A 235 16.22 -30.04 -6.74
N ASP A 236 16.17 -28.76 -6.36
CA ASP A 236 16.84 -28.25 -5.15
C ASP A 236 15.97 -28.42 -3.90
N LEU A 237 14.71 -28.79 -4.09
CA LEU A 237 13.75 -29.01 -3.02
C LEU A 237 13.81 -30.47 -2.54
N PRO A 238 13.97 -30.71 -1.22
CA PRO A 238 14.07 -32.05 -0.67
C PRO A 238 12.74 -32.79 -0.77
N LEU A 239 12.84 -34.11 -0.94
CA LEU A 239 11.71 -35.02 -0.78
C LEU A 239 11.58 -35.43 0.69
N VAL A 240 10.36 -35.43 1.20
CA VAL A 240 10.04 -35.80 2.58
C VAL A 240 9.13 -37.03 2.53
N MET A 241 9.48 -38.04 3.33
CA MET A 241 8.68 -39.25 3.42
C MET A 241 7.31 -38.96 4.02
N VAL A 242 6.28 -39.66 3.52
CA VAL A 242 4.91 -39.55 4.03
C VAL A 242 4.89 -39.79 5.55
N GLY A 243 4.33 -38.84 6.30
CA GLY A 243 4.25 -38.87 7.76
C GLY A 243 5.40 -38.14 8.49
N GLN A 244 6.42 -37.67 7.78
CA GLN A 244 7.41 -36.74 8.33
C GLN A 244 7.00 -35.29 8.09
N GLN A 245 7.36 -34.42 9.03
CA GLN A 245 7.06 -33.00 8.94
C GLN A 245 8.09 -32.31 8.02
N PRO A 246 7.65 -31.51 7.04
CA PRO A 246 8.57 -30.83 6.14
C PRO A 246 9.39 -29.77 6.89
N PRO A 247 10.53 -29.35 6.33
CA PRO A 247 11.33 -28.30 6.93
C PRO A 247 10.53 -27.00 7.00
N ALA A 248 10.58 -26.32 8.15
CA ALA A 248 9.87 -25.06 8.34
C ALA A 248 10.75 -23.88 7.87
N PRO A 249 10.28 -23.05 6.92
CA PRO A 249 11.03 -21.87 6.46
C PRO A 249 11.39 -20.88 7.57
N THR A 250 10.66 -20.92 8.68
CA THR A 250 10.94 -20.11 9.88
C THR A 250 12.32 -20.40 10.50
N LEU A 251 12.89 -21.58 10.26
CA LEU A 251 14.19 -21.98 10.82
C LEU A 251 15.37 -21.28 10.14
N VAL A 252 15.21 -20.80 8.91
CA VAL A 252 16.28 -20.17 8.13
C VAL A 252 16.25 -18.64 8.12
N LEU A 253 15.27 -18.03 8.83
CA LEU A 253 15.12 -16.57 8.89
C LEU A 253 16.40 -15.87 9.40
N ASP A 254 17.04 -16.44 10.41
CA ASP A 254 18.28 -15.91 10.98
C ASP A 254 19.45 -15.99 9.99
N GLN A 255 19.54 -17.10 9.24
CA GLN A 255 20.58 -17.31 8.23
C GLN A 255 20.42 -16.34 7.07
N ALA A 256 19.18 -16.16 6.60
CA ALA A 256 18.87 -15.20 5.53
C ALA A 256 19.13 -13.75 5.95
N LEU A 257 18.74 -13.37 7.17
CA LEU A 257 19.05 -12.03 7.68
C LEU A 257 20.56 -11.82 7.81
N ALA A 258 21.30 -12.82 8.33
CA ALA A 258 22.75 -12.74 8.45
C ALA A 258 23.43 -12.64 7.08
N ALA A 259 23.00 -13.42 6.10
CA ALA A 259 23.50 -13.35 4.73
C ALA A 259 23.24 -11.96 4.12
N MET A 260 22.03 -11.41 4.31
CA MET A 260 21.68 -10.07 3.84
C MET A 260 22.53 -8.99 4.50
N GLN A 261 22.77 -9.08 5.81
CA GLN A 261 23.62 -8.12 6.53
C GLN A 261 25.10 -8.22 6.15
N GLN A 262 25.57 -9.42 5.74
CA GLN A 262 26.90 -9.59 5.18
C GLN A 262 27.01 -8.97 3.79
N ALA A 263 26.02 -9.19 2.92
CA ALA A 263 25.98 -8.61 1.58
C ALA A 263 25.78 -7.08 1.61
N ARG A 264 24.99 -6.59 2.57
CA ARG A 264 24.59 -5.18 2.73
C ARG A 264 24.82 -4.73 4.18
N PRO A 265 26.06 -4.34 4.53
CA PRO A 265 26.36 -3.84 5.86
C PRO A 265 25.45 -2.66 6.24
N GLY A 266 24.76 -2.78 7.38
CA GLY A 266 23.82 -1.78 7.86
C GLY A 266 22.36 -1.97 7.43
N PHE A 267 22.04 -3.04 6.68
CA PHE A 267 20.67 -3.41 6.37
C PHE A 267 19.84 -3.61 7.63
N ARG A 268 18.65 -3.02 7.66
CA ARG A 268 17.68 -3.20 8.74
C ARG A 268 16.32 -3.61 8.17
N PRO A 269 15.77 -4.77 8.58
CA PRO A 269 14.52 -5.25 8.04
C PRO A 269 13.37 -4.32 8.46
N LEU A 270 12.52 -3.99 7.50
CA LEU A 270 11.19 -3.41 7.74
C LEU A 270 10.10 -4.46 7.57
N TYR A 271 10.36 -5.44 6.70
CA TYR A 271 9.44 -6.47 6.32
C TYR A 271 10.22 -7.72 5.89
N ILE A 272 9.84 -8.89 6.40
CA ILE A 272 10.30 -10.18 5.91
C ILE A 272 9.07 -11.01 5.60
N ALA A 273 8.87 -11.35 4.32
CA ALA A 273 7.76 -12.17 3.84
C ALA A 273 8.18 -13.64 3.86
N LEU A 274 7.37 -14.51 4.46
CA LEU A 274 7.57 -15.95 4.36
C LEU A 274 6.88 -16.51 3.12
N PRO A 275 7.49 -17.51 2.48
CA PRO A 275 6.98 -18.10 1.26
C PRO A 275 5.66 -18.85 1.50
N ALA A 276 4.74 -18.76 0.54
CA ALA A 276 3.47 -19.49 0.60
C ALA A 276 3.67 -21.01 0.41
N SER A 277 4.66 -21.36 -0.42
CA SER A 277 4.97 -22.71 -0.89
C SER A 277 6.48 -22.94 -0.87
N ALA A 278 6.94 -24.17 -1.15
CA ALA A 278 8.37 -24.49 -1.20
C ALA A 278 9.08 -23.87 -2.41
N TYR A 279 8.33 -23.55 -3.47
CA TYR A 279 8.88 -22.91 -4.68
C TYR A 279 9.10 -21.41 -4.51
N ASP A 280 8.31 -20.79 -3.64
CA ASP A 280 8.32 -19.36 -3.42
C ASP A 280 9.54 -18.94 -2.56
N SER A 281 10.01 -17.71 -2.74
CA SER A 281 11.21 -17.22 -2.07
C SER A 281 10.88 -16.55 -0.73
N LEU A 282 11.86 -16.53 0.18
CA LEU A 282 11.82 -15.66 1.34
C LEU A 282 12.23 -14.24 0.91
N THR A 283 11.36 -13.25 1.10
CA THR A 283 11.67 -11.86 0.71
C THR A 283 12.07 -11.04 1.93
N LEU A 284 13.24 -10.39 1.86
CA LEU A 284 13.73 -9.45 2.86
C LEU A 284 13.68 -8.04 2.28
N TYR A 285 12.94 -7.15 2.94
CA TYR A 285 12.79 -5.75 2.50
C TYR A 285 13.08 -4.80 3.67
N GLY A 286 13.91 -3.79 3.42
CA GLY A 286 14.38 -2.94 4.51
C GLY A 286 15.15 -1.70 4.09
N VAL A 287 15.59 -0.97 5.11
CA VAL A 287 16.40 0.23 4.92
C VAL A 287 17.83 -0.20 4.59
N GLY A 288 18.31 0.25 3.43
CA GLY A 288 19.69 0.08 2.98
C GLY A 288 20.60 1.23 3.39
N SER A 289 21.71 1.40 2.67
CA SER A 289 22.67 2.50 2.89
C SER A 289 22.13 3.89 2.47
N ALA A 290 21.16 3.93 1.55
CA ALA A 290 20.54 5.15 1.06
C ALA A 290 19.21 5.43 1.77
N PRO A 291 19.02 6.58 2.46
CA PRO A 291 17.87 6.80 3.35
C PRO A 291 16.51 6.94 2.63
N LEU A 292 16.51 7.23 1.33
CA LEU A 292 15.30 7.38 0.52
C LEU A 292 14.88 6.11 -0.21
N LEU A 293 15.78 5.12 -0.26
CA LEU A 293 15.65 3.91 -1.06
C LEU A 293 15.63 2.71 -0.13
N MET A 294 15.04 1.62 -0.62
CA MET A 294 14.87 0.39 0.14
C MET A 294 15.62 -0.71 -0.58
N ASP A 295 16.35 -1.51 0.19
CA ASP A 295 17.01 -2.70 -0.32
C ASP A 295 16.05 -3.87 -0.19
N GLU A 296 16.03 -4.70 -1.22
CA GLU A 296 15.25 -5.93 -1.29
C GLU A 296 16.19 -7.10 -1.60
N ALA A 297 15.88 -8.27 -1.07
CA ALA A 297 16.58 -9.50 -1.39
C ALA A 297 15.65 -10.69 -1.32
N HIS A 298 15.91 -11.67 -2.18
CA HIS A 298 15.24 -12.96 -2.18
C HIS A 298 16.20 -14.01 -1.66
N ALA A 299 15.69 -14.92 -0.83
CA ALA A 299 16.45 -16.02 -0.26
C ALA A 299 15.72 -17.34 -0.45
N HIS A 300 16.52 -18.40 -0.59
CA HIS A 300 16.01 -19.75 -0.71
C HIS A 300 15.28 -20.16 0.59
N PRO A 301 14.04 -20.68 0.50
CA PRO A 301 13.15 -20.82 1.64
C PRO A 301 13.57 -21.88 2.66
N LEU A 302 14.49 -22.79 2.31
CA LEU A 302 14.94 -23.89 3.17
C LEU A 302 16.39 -23.79 3.62
N THR A 303 17.18 -22.90 3.01
CA THR A 303 18.61 -22.74 3.31
C THR A 303 18.96 -21.32 3.75
N GLY A 304 18.09 -20.35 3.49
CA GLY A 304 18.36 -18.93 3.76
C GLY A 304 19.45 -18.32 2.88
N ALA A 305 19.97 -19.06 1.88
CA ALA A 305 20.95 -18.54 0.94
C ALA A 305 20.30 -17.47 0.04
N LEU A 306 20.95 -16.32 -0.11
CA LEU A 306 20.45 -15.26 -0.99
C LEU A 306 20.53 -15.73 -2.44
N THR A 307 19.39 -15.69 -3.13
CA THR A 307 19.29 -15.96 -4.56
C THR A 307 19.48 -14.68 -5.36
N GLU A 308 18.97 -13.57 -4.84
CA GLU A 308 19.08 -12.25 -5.45
C GLU A 308 19.18 -11.16 -4.38
N VAL A 309 19.96 -10.13 -4.67
CA VAL A 309 20.01 -8.90 -3.88
C VAL A 309 19.81 -7.75 -4.84
N SER A 310 18.78 -6.96 -4.55
CA SER A 310 18.34 -5.81 -5.35
C SER A 310 18.45 -4.54 -4.51
N PRO A 311 19.63 -3.89 -4.51
CA PRO A 311 19.82 -2.61 -3.85
C PRO A 311 18.86 -1.56 -4.39
N GLY A 312 18.28 -0.75 -3.52
CA GLY A 312 17.40 0.34 -3.96
C GLY A 312 18.12 1.35 -4.87
N SER A 313 19.45 1.48 -4.72
CA SER A 313 20.32 2.32 -5.56
C SER A 313 20.51 1.80 -6.98
N GLU A 314 20.25 0.51 -7.22
CA GLU A 314 20.41 -0.16 -8.51
C GLU A 314 19.05 -0.48 -9.16
N ALA A 315 17.96 -0.09 -8.49
CA ALA A 315 16.62 -0.25 -8.99
C ALA A 315 16.40 0.52 -10.31
N SER A 316 15.46 0.03 -11.13
CA SER A 316 15.07 0.72 -12.36
C SER A 316 14.62 2.16 -12.08
N GLY A 317 14.73 3.04 -13.08
CA GLY A 317 14.38 4.46 -12.91
C GLY A 317 12.94 4.68 -12.40
N TRP A 318 12.00 3.81 -12.79
CA TRP A 318 10.61 3.84 -12.31
C TRP A 318 10.49 3.43 -10.85
N VAL A 319 11.10 2.30 -10.46
CA VAL A 319 11.11 1.80 -9.07
C VAL A 319 11.78 2.83 -8.16
N MET A 320 12.96 3.33 -8.54
CA MET A 320 13.69 4.35 -7.79
C MET A 320 12.85 5.62 -7.63
N THR A 321 12.23 6.12 -8.70
CA THR A 321 11.36 7.31 -8.62
C THR A 321 10.17 7.06 -7.69
N GLN A 322 9.53 5.90 -7.77
CA GLN A 322 8.41 5.55 -6.90
C GLN A 322 8.83 5.47 -5.43
N GLN A 323 9.99 4.87 -5.12
CA GLN A 323 10.53 4.83 -3.76
C GLN A 323 10.82 6.25 -3.23
N ILE A 324 11.50 7.09 -4.02
CA ILE A 324 11.80 8.49 -3.64
C ILE A 324 10.52 9.28 -3.41
N MET A 325 9.56 9.22 -4.35
CA MET A 325 8.30 9.96 -4.24
C MET A 325 7.51 9.51 -3.00
N ARG A 326 7.49 8.21 -2.72
CA ARG A 326 6.86 7.66 -1.51
C ARG A 326 7.57 8.14 -0.24
N SER A 327 8.89 7.99 -0.17
CA SER A 327 9.71 8.39 0.98
C SER A 327 9.58 9.87 1.29
N LEU A 328 9.62 10.74 0.26
CA LEU A 328 9.44 12.18 0.40
C LEU A 328 8.01 12.55 0.83
N HIS A 329 6.99 11.92 0.26
CA HIS A 329 5.59 12.22 0.60
C HIS A 329 5.29 11.98 2.08
N VAL A 330 5.74 10.83 2.62
CA VAL A 330 5.44 10.44 4.01
C VAL A 330 6.48 10.92 5.03
N GLY A 331 7.67 11.34 4.58
CA GLY A 331 8.77 11.74 5.47
C GLY A 331 9.41 10.55 6.20
N ALA A 332 9.50 9.38 5.57
CA ALA A 332 9.96 8.14 6.21
C ALA A 332 11.49 7.99 6.36
N PHE A 333 12.28 8.97 5.92
CA PHE A 333 13.74 8.83 5.77
C PHE A 333 14.58 9.50 6.87
N GLY A 334 13.96 10.24 7.80
CA GLY A 334 14.65 11.01 8.84
C GLY A 334 14.18 10.72 10.26
N GLY A 335 13.54 9.57 10.48
CA GLY A 335 13.02 9.17 11.79
C GLY A 335 11.96 10.13 12.35
N TRP A 336 11.78 10.09 13.67
CA TRP A 336 10.73 10.87 14.35
C TRP A 336 10.89 12.41 14.23
N PRO A 337 12.09 13.03 14.23
CA PRO A 337 12.19 14.49 14.11
C PRO A 337 11.69 14.97 12.75
N LEU A 338 11.97 14.22 11.69
CA LEU A 338 11.47 14.52 10.36
C LEU A 338 9.96 14.33 10.27
N ARG A 339 9.40 13.27 10.87
CA ARG A 339 7.94 13.09 10.95
C ARG A 339 7.26 14.25 11.68
N LEU A 340 7.87 14.77 12.75
CA LEU A 340 7.36 15.96 13.45
C LEU A 340 7.38 17.20 12.54
N LEU A 341 8.46 17.42 11.78
CA LEU A 341 8.51 18.49 10.79
C LEU A 341 7.41 18.33 9.73
N TRP A 342 7.22 17.12 9.20
CA TRP A 342 6.15 16.82 8.24
C TRP A 342 4.77 17.07 8.82
N LEU A 343 4.53 16.71 10.09
CA LEU A 343 3.29 17.00 10.79
C LEU A 343 3.05 18.51 10.89
N LEU A 344 4.05 19.28 11.32
CA LEU A 344 3.93 20.74 11.44
C LEU A 344 3.65 21.40 10.08
N CYS A 345 4.36 21.01 9.03
CA CYS A 345 4.11 21.52 7.69
C CYS A 345 2.75 21.07 7.14
N GLY A 346 2.30 19.85 7.43
CA GLY A 346 0.95 19.38 7.13
C GLY A 346 -0.14 20.19 7.81
N LEU A 347 0.06 20.54 9.09
CA LEU A 347 -0.85 21.42 9.84
C LEU A 347 -0.87 22.85 9.25
N MET A 348 0.26 23.35 8.74
CA MET A 348 0.29 24.62 7.99
C MET A 348 -0.56 24.52 6.72
N LEU A 349 -0.54 23.40 6.01
CA LEU A 349 -1.38 23.17 4.83
C LEU A 349 -2.88 23.08 5.18
N CYS A 350 -3.24 22.43 6.30
CA CYS A 350 -4.59 22.50 6.85
C CYS A 350 -5.01 23.95 7.14
N ALA A 351 -4.14 24.72 7.78
CA ALA A 351 -4.37 26.12 8.09
C ALA A 351 -4.49 26.99 6.82
N LEU A 352 -3.82 26.63 5.72
CA LEU A 352 -4.00 27.27 4.41
C LEU A 352 -5.38 27.05 3.83
N ALA A 353 -5.89 25.82 3.87
CA ALA A 353 -7.25 25.51 3.42
C ALA A 353 -8.30 26.30 4.25
N ILE A 354 -8.15 26.30 5.58
CA ILE A 354 -9.04 27.04 6.50
C ILE A 354 -8.96 28.54 6.23
N SER A 355 -7.75 29.11 6.18
CA SER A 355 -7.55 30.55 5.98
C SER A 355 -8.00 31.03 4.59
N GLY A 356 -7.84 30.21 3.54
CA GLY A 356 -8.36 30.51 2.21
C GLY A 356 -9.88 30.64 2.20
N MET A 357 -10.57 29.67 2.84
CA MET A 357 -12.03 29.71 2.99
C MET A 357 -12.51 30.88 3.85
N THR A 358 -11.82 31.22 4.95
CA THR A 358 -12.20 32.38 5.78
C THR A 358 -12.06 33.69 5.02
N ILE A 359 -10.97 33.88 4.25
CA ILE A 359 -10.79 35.06 3.37
C ILE A 359 -11.93 35.14 2.35
N TRP A 360 -12.26 34.03 1.69
CA TRP A 360 -13.35 33.98 0.72
C TRP A 360 -14.67 34.39 1.38
N ARG A 361 -15.02 33.82 2.53
CA ARG A 361 -16.24 34.16 3.29
C ARG A 361 -16.29 35.65 3.64
N HIS A 362 -15.18 36.24 4.06
CA HIS A 362 -15.11 37.67 4.37
C HIS A 362 -15.15 38.58 3.13
N ARG A 363 -14.75 38.08 1.95
CA ARG A 363 -14.86 38.81 0.67
C ARG A 363 -16.23 38.66 0.01
N THR A 364 -16.91 37.55 0.22
CA THR A 364 -18.21 37.26 -0.38
C THR A 364 -19.40 37.66 0.47
N ARG A 365 -19.21 38.04 1.74
CA ARG A 365 -20.20 38.76 2.55
C ARG A 365 -20.57 40.07 1.86
N PRO A 366 -21.76 40.19 1.27
CA PRO A 366 -22.10 41.38 0.53
C PRO A 366 -22.75 42.41 1.48
N ALA A 367 -22.55 43.71 1.21
CA ALA A 367 -23.25 44.78 1.92
C ALA A 367 -24.75 44.86 1.53
N THR A 368 -25.13 44.21 0.43
CA THR A 368 -26.49 44.08 -0.12
C THR A 368 -26.76 42.63 -0.52
N PRO A 369 -28.00 42.10 -0.44
CA PRO A 369 -28.27 40.69 -0.73
C PRO A 369 -27.90 40.33 -2.18
N SER A 370 -26.89 39.48 -2.37
CA SER A 370 -26.48 38.95 -3.68
C SER A 370 -27.60 38.14 -4.35
N PRO A 371 -27.66 38.03 -5.69
CA PRO A 371 -28.65 37.22 -6.39
C PRO A 371 -28.71 35.77 -5.86
N VAL A 372 -29.91 35.20 -5.74
CA VAL A 372 -30.14 33.86 -5.18
C VAL A 372 -29.32 32.78 -5.90
N LEU A 373 -29.21 32.89 -7.23
CA LEU A 373 -28.45 31.96 -8.07
C LEU A 373 -26.95 31.92 -7.69
N LYS A 374 -26.34 33.08 -7.43
CA LYS A 374 -24.94 33.19 -7.02
C LYS A 374 -24.70 32.56 -5.65
N ARG A 375 -25.62 32.73 -4.70
CA ARG A 375 -25.55 32.07 -3.38
C ARG A 375 -25.71 30.56 -3.48
N ARG A 376 -26.65 30.08 -4.30
CA ARG A 376 -26.85 28.65 -4.56
C ARG A 376 -25.62 28.01 -5.20
N TRP A 377 -25.04 28.63 -6.21
CA TRP A 377 -23.81 28.16 -6.85
C TRP A 377 -22.62 28.09 -5.87
N GLN A 378 -22.43 29.13 -5.05
CA GLN A 378 -21.37 29.17 -4.04
C GLN A 378 -21.55 28.10 -2.94
N ARG A 379 -22.79 27.84 -2.52
CA ARG A 379 -23.10 26.76 -1.57
C ARG A 379 -22.98 25.38 -2.21
N GLY A 380 -23.31 25.25 -3.50
CA GLY A 380 -23.22 24.01 -4.27
C GLY A 380 -21.83 23.37 -4.20
N TRP A 381 -20.76 24.18 -4.32
CA TRP A 381 -19.39 23.69 -4.19
C TRP A 381 -19.04 23.16 -2.79
N ILE A 382 -19.60 23.78 -1.74
CA ILE A 382 -19.41 23.31 -0.36
C ILE A 382 -20.11 21.96 -0.19
N TYR A 383 -21.34 21.81 -0.69
CA TYR A 383 -22.08 20.55 -0.64
C TYR A 383 -21.41 19.46 -1.48
N LEU A 384 -20.88 19.79 -2.66
CA LEU A 384 -20.17 18.82 -3.50
C LEU A 384 -18.90 18.30 -2.83
N SER A 385 -18.09 19.19 -2.24
CA SER A 385 -16.93 18.76 -1.44
C SER A 385 -17.32 17.91 -0.24
N ALA A 386 -18.42 18.25 0.44
CA ALA A 386 -18.92 17.49 1.58
C ALA A 386 -19.44 16.11 1.18
N LEU A 387 -20.02 15.98 -0.02
CA LEU A 387 -20.53 14.72 -0.54
C LEU A 387 -19.42 13.67 -0.69
N VAL A 388 -18.22 14.09 -1.10
CA VAL A 388 -17.05 13.20 -1.21
C VAL A 388 -16.66 12.61 0.16
N LEU A 389 -16.95 13.30 1.27
CA LEU A 389 -16.72 12.78 2.62
C LEU A 389 -17.70 11.67 3.03
N LEU A 390 -18.81 11.50 2.31
CA LEU A 390 -19.72 10.36 2.54
C LEU A 390 -19.11 9.05 2.06
N ILE A 391 -18.15 9.09 1.12
CA ILE A 391 -17.45 7.89 0.62
C ILE A 391 -16.80 7.13 1.79
N PRO A 392 -15.81 7.67 2.52
CA PRO A 392 -15.18 6.96 3.63
C PRO A 392 -16.17 6.58 4.74
N LEU A 393 -17.22 7.36 4.95
CA LEU A 393 -18.25 7.04 5.96
C LEU A 393 -19.07 5.81 5.56
N SER A 394 -19.45 5.70 4.29
CA SER A 394 -20.20 4.56 3.76
C SER A 394 -19.36 3.29 3.64
N THR A 395 -18.04 3.42 3.48
CA THR A 395 -17.12 2.31 3.22
C THR A 395 -16.49 1.78 4.51
N LEU A 396 -16.54 2.55 5.60
CA LEU A 396 -15.98 2.18 6.89
C LEU A 396 -16.48 0.82 7.42
N PRO A 397 -17.77 0.47 7.38
CA PRO A 397 -18.23 -0.84 7.84
C PRO A 397 -17.62 -2.01 7.05
N PHE A 398 -17.43 -1.83 5.73
CA PHE A 398 -16.84 -2.82 4.84
C PHE A 398 -15.35 -3.00 5.16
N TYR A 399 -14.63 -1.90 5.35
CA TYR A 399 -13.24 -1.93 5.80
C TYR A 399 -13.08 -2.66 7.13
N LEU A 400 -13.92 -2.34 8.13
CA LEU A 400 -13.85 -2.94 9.46
C LEU A 400 -14.25 -4.42 9.49
N THR A 401 -15.08 -4.87 8.56
CA THR A 401 -15.51 -6.28 8.46
C THR A 401 -14.65 -7.09 7.50
N GLY A 402 -13.70 -6.46 6.80
CA GLY A 402 -12.92 -7.09 5.72
C GLY A 402 -13.75 -7.51 4.52
N LYS A 403 -15.00 -7.03 4.39
CA LYS A 403 -15.87 -7.32 3.26
C LYS A 403 -15.61 -6.33 2.13
N SER A 404 -15.70 -6.79 0.87
CA SER A 404 -15.68 -5.88 -0.27
C SER A 404 -16.94 -5.02 -0.29
N LEU A 405 -16.77 -3.73 -0.59
CA LEU A 405 -17.88 -2.80 -0.86
C LEU A 405 -18.65 -3.19 -2.12
N PHE A 406 -17.91 -3.65 -3.14
CA PHE A 406 -18.42 -4.14 -4.41
C PHE A 406 -17.99 -5.59 -4.53
N PRO A 407 -18.73 -6.54 -3.91
CA PRO A 407 -18.43 -7.95 -4.09
C PRO A 407 -18.63 -8.28 -5.58
N THR A 408 -17.54 -8.62 -6.25
CA THR A 408 -17.61 -9.24 -7.58
C THR A 408 -18.26 -10.60 -7.39
N PRO A 409 -19.39 -10.91 -8.05
CA PRO A 409 -19.90 -12.26 -8.08
C PRO A 409 -18.78 -13.18 -8.56
N GLU A 410 -18.59 -14.31 -7.89
CA GLU A 410 -17.51 -15.25 -8.23
C GLU A 410 -18.10 -16.57 -8.67
N HIS A 411 -17.52 -17.15 -9.72
CA HIS A 411 -17.70 -18.55 -9.99
C HIS A 411 -16.79 -19.33 -9.04
N GLN A 412 -17.37 -20.23 -8.25
CA GLN A 412 -16.64 -21.09 -7.34
C GLN A 412 -16.79 -22.53 -7.79
N GLN A 413 -15.65 -23.23 -7.93
CA GLN A 413 -15.61 -24.63 -8.28
C GLN A 413 -14.76 -25.36 -7.24
N THR A 414 -15.37 -26.28 -6.51
CA THR A 414 -14.65 -27.18 -5.60
C THR A 414 -14.21 -28.42 -6.35
N VAL A 415 -12.93 -28.76 -6.21
CA VAL A 415 -12.33 -29.93 -6.85
C VAL A 415 -11.52 -30.70 -5.80
N GLN A 416 -11.64 -32.03 -5.85
CA GLN A 416 -10.81 -32.93 -5.07
C GLN A 416 -9.60 -33.36 -5.91
N ILE A 417 -8.40 -33.16 -5.38
CA ILE A 417 -7.14 -33.49 -6.03
C ILE A 417 -6.24 -34.22 -5.03
N GLY A 418 -6.08 -35.54 -5.21
CA GLY A 418 -5.39 -36.37 -4.22
C GLY A 418 -6.04 -36.25 -2.83
N ALA A 419 -5.24 -35.87 -1.82
CA ALA A 419 -5.70 -35.63 -0.44
C ALA A 419 -6.27 -34.22 -0.21
N TYR A 420 -6.24 -33.34 -1.21
CA TYR A 420 -6.59 -31.92 -1.07
C TYR A 420 -8.01 -31.67 -1.60
N THR A 421 -8.79 -30.89 -0.87
CA THR A 421 -10.04 -30.31 -1.36
C THR A 421 -9.82 -28.82 -1.57
N LEU A 422 -9.88 -28.37 -2.82
CA LEU A 422 -9.58 -26.99 -3.21
C LEU A 422 -10.84 -26.31 -3.72
N THR A 423 -11.13 -25.13 -3.21
CA THR A 423 -12.14 -24.23 -3.78
C THR A 423 -11.42 -23.19 -4.62
N LEU A 424 -11.62 -23.27 -5.92
CA LEU A 424 -11.14 -22.30 -6.89
C LEU A 424 -12.22 -21.22 -7.05
N SER A 425 -11.85 -19.95 -6.90
CA SER A 425 -12.74 -18.82 -7.21
C SER A 425 -12.14 -17.90 -8.27
N THR A 426 -13.00 -17.40 -9.15
CA THR A 426 -12.69 -16.44 -10.21
C THR A 426 -13.84 -15.45 -10.34
N PRO A 427 -13.62 -14.19 -10.73
CA PRO A 427 -14.70 -13.27 -11.07
C PRO A 427 -15.68 -13.89 -12.07
N GLN A 428 -16.99 -13.72 -11.88
CA GLN A 428 -18.03 -14.33 -12.71
C GLN A 428 -18.04 -13.78 -14.14
N ASP A 429 -17.69 -12.50 -14.30
CA ASP A 429 -17.51 -11.85 -15.60
C ASP A 429 -16.21 -12.28 -16.30
N ARG A 430 -15.27 -12.90 -15.55
CA ARG A 430 -13.97 -13.37 -16.02
C ARG A 430 -13.24 -12.37 -16.91
N THR A 431 -13.39 -11.09 -16.60
CA THR A 431 -12.79 -10.03 -17.40
C THR A 431 -11.26 -10.20 -17.35
N PRO A 432 -10.58 -10.44 -18.49
CA PRO A 432 -9.14 -10.62 -18.50
C PRO A 432 -8.45 -9.36 -18.01
N ARG A 433 -7.46 -9.52 -17.13
CA ARG A 433 -6.59 -8.41 -16.70
C ARG A 433 -5.36 -8.39 -17.58
N ARG A 434 -4.85 -7.21 -17.89
CA ARG A 434 -3.52 -7.08 -18.50
C ARG A 434 -2.47 -7.09 -17.39
N GLU A 435 -1.61 -8.09 -17.42
CA GLU A 435 -0.44 -8.20 -16.56
C GLU A 435 0.82 -7.76 -17.33
N PRO A 436 1.62 -6.85 -16.77
CA PRO A 436 2.88 -6.43 -17.36
C PRO A 436 3.81 -7.63 -17.65
N GLY A 437 4.44 -7.64 -18.82
CA GLY A 437 5.37 -8.72 -19.22
C GLY A 437 4.70 -10.05 -19.64
N VAL A 438 3.50 -10.35 -19.15
CA VAL A 438 2.79 -11.62 -19.39
C VAL A 438 1.72 -11.51 -20.48
N GLY A 439 0.91 -10.44 -20.47
CA GLY A 439 -0.18 -10.25 -21.43
C GLY A 439 -1.56 -10.27 -20.76
N LEU A 440 -2.56 -10.87 -21.40
CA LEU A 440 -3.88 -11.02 -20.77
C LEU A 440 -3.88 -12.26 -19.88
N VAL A 441 -4.35 -12.11 -18.66
CA VAL A 441 -4.43 -13.17 -17.65
C VAL A 441 -5.82 -13.26 -17.04
N HIS A 442 -6.18 -14.45 -16.57
CA HIS A 442 -7.33 -14.66 -15.68
C HIS A 442 -6.86 -14.84 -14.24
N ASP A 443 -7.52 -14.13 -13.33
CA ASP A 443 -7.21 -14.18 -11.90
C ASP A 443 -7.96 -15.34 -11.23
N TYR A 444 -7.20 -16.22 -10.62
CA TYR A 444 -7.71 -17.34 -9.86
C TYR A 444 -7.30 -17.25 -8.40
N ARG A 445 -8.24 -17.55 -7.50
CA ARG A 445 -7.98 -17.71 -6.07
C ARG A 445 -8.19 -19.15 -5.67
N LEU A 446 -7.25 -19.70 -4.90
CA LEU A 446 -7.31 -21.07 -4.41
C LEU A 446 -7.39 -21.06 -2.90
N HIS A 447 -8.45 -21.66 -2.37
CA HIS A 447 -8.64 -21.87 -0.95
C HIS A 447 -8.60 -23.37 -0.65
N VAL A 448 -7.64 -23.78 0.20
CA VAL A 448 -7.58 -25.17 0.66
C VAL A 448 -8.61 -25.37 1.77
N THR A 449 -9.59 -26.22 1.50
CA THR A 449 -10.69 -26.48 2.42
C THR A 449 -10.27 -27.52 3.45
N GLY A 450 -10.48 -27.20 4.73
CA GLY A 450 -10.06 -28.03 5.86
C GLY A 450 -8.70 -27.63 6.44
N THR A 451 -8.38 -28.15 7.62
CA THR A 451 -7.11 -27.90 8.33
C THR A 451 -6.17 -29.10 8.33
N ASP A 452 -6.68 -30.28 7.96
CA ASP A 452 -6.00 -31.57 8.14
C ASP A 452 -5.53 -32.13 6.78
N TYR A 453 -4.98 -31.26 5.93
CA TYR A 453 -4.37 -31.68 4.67
C TYR A 453 -2.85 -31.82 4.83
N PRO A 454 -2.21 -32.80 4.14
CA PRO A 454 -0.76 -32.91 4.16
C PRO A 454 -0.13 -31.63 3.58
N PRO A 455 1.04 -31.20 4.03
CA PRO A 455 1.68 -30.04 3.46
C PRO A 455 2.00 -30.27 1.97
N PHE A 456 1.93 -29.21 1.17
CA PHE A 456 2.26 -29.22 -0.25
C PHE A 456 3.56 -28.46 -0.52
N ARG A 457 4.24 -28.82 -1.61
CA ARG A 457 5.40 -28.09 -2.15
C ARG A 457 4.99 -26.93 -3.03
N GLY A 458 3.98 -27.11 -3.88
CA GLY A 458 3.49 -26.09 -4.79
C GLY A 458 2.13 -26.43 -5.38
N MET A 459 1.41 -25.41 -5.82
CA MET A 459 0.18 -25.53 -6.59
C MET A 459 0.33 -24.74 -7.88
N PHE A 460 -0.04 -25.32 -9.01
CA PHE A 460 0.18 -24.74 -10.33
C PHE A 460 -1.09 -24.74 -11.16
N LEU A 461 -1.33 -23.65 -11.89
CA LEU A 461 -2.49 -23.51 -12.76
C LEU A 461 -2.06 -23.18 -14.17
N ARG A 462 -2.67 -23.85 -15.15
CA ARG A 462 -2.52 -23.50 -16.56
C ARG A 462 -3.73 -23.89 -17.37
N TYR A 463 -3.86 -23.26 -18.52
CA TYR A 463 -4.68 -23.80 -19.59
C TYR A 463 -3.94 -24.90 -20.35
N GLY A 464 -4.70 -25.92 -20.76
CA GLY A 464 -4.17 -27.09 -21.43
C GLY A 464 -3.55 -28.08 -20.46
N LYS A 465 -3.54 -29.36 -20.86
CA LYS A 465 -2.97 -30.41 -20.03
C LYS A 465 -1.45 -30.20 -19.92
N PRO A 466 -0.84 -30.28 -18.72
CA PRO A 466 0.61 -30.23 -18.59
C PRO A 466 1.27 -31.39 -19.34
N ASP A 467 2.26 -31.09 -20.18
CA ASP A 467 3.02 -32.07 -20.98
C ASP A 467 4.24 -32.64 -20.23
N GLY A 468 4.48 -32.17 -19.00
CA GLY A 468 5.57 -32.62 -18.14
C GLY A 468 5.34 -32.26 -16.67
N LEU A 469 6.37 -32.52 -15.86
CA LEU A 469 6.31 -32.42 -14.39
C LEU A 469 7.19 -31.31 -13.83
N GLU A 470 7.91 -30.57 -14.67
CA GLU A 470 8.69 -29.42 -14.23
C GLU A 470 7.79 -28.21 -13.95
N PRO A 471 8.13 -27.34 -12.99
CA PRO A 471 7.28 -26.21 -12.57
C PRO A 471 6.83 -25.34 -13.74
N GLU A 472 7.75 -25.00 -14.65
CA GLU A 472 7.48 -24.21 -15.86
C GLU A 472 6.45 -24.86 -16.80
N GLN A 473 6.36 -26.19 -16.78
CA GLN A 473 5.41 -26.96 -17.58
C GLN A 473 4.08 -27.18 -16.84
N LEU A 474 4.10 -27.22 -15.51
CA LEU A 474 2.91 -27.37 -14.67
C LEU A 474 2.02 -26.12 -14.69
N GLY A 475 2.60 -24.94 -14.98
CA GLY A 475 1.88 -23.69 -15.14
C GLY A 475 2.35 -22.60 -14.18
N GLU A 476 1.48 -21.62 -13.97
CA GLU A 476 1.74 -20.52 -13.05
C GLU A 476 1.66 -20.99 -11.60
N LEU A 477 2.69 -20.67 -10.82
CA LEU A 477 2.72 -20.98 -9.39
C LEU A 477 1.70 -20.11 -8.65
N ALA A 478 0.83 -20.76 -7.88
CA ALA A 478 -0.03 -20.05 -6.95
C ALA A 478 0.77 -19.54 -5.74
N HIS A 479 0.71 -18.22 -5.50
CA HIS A 479 1.48 -17.52 -4.48
C HIS A 479 0.57 -16.78 -3.47
N GLY A 480 1.15 -16.18 -2.43
CA GLY A 480 0.42 -15.36 -1.45
C GLY A 480 0.30 -15.99 -0.07
N SER A 481 -0.91 -16.07 0.48
CA SER A 481 -1.11 -16.61 1.83
C SER A 481 -1.26 -18.14 1.77
N PRO A 482 -0.69 -18.91 2.72
CA PRO A 482 -0.85 -20.35 2.76
C PRO A 482 -2.29 -20.88 2.72
N PHE A 483 -3.28 -20.06 3.10
CA PHE A 483 -4.70 -20.41 3.10
C PHE A 483 -5.53 -19.68 2.02
N SER A 484 -4.93 -18.76 1.27
CA SER A 484 -5.56 -18.03 0.18
C SER A 484 -4.47 -17.72 -0.84
N LEU A 485 -4.29 -18.65 -1.76
CA LEU A 485 -3.31 -18.52 -2.84
C LEU A 485 -3.96 -17.85 -4.05
N HIS A 486 -3.14 -17.18 -4.85
CA HIS A 486 -3.56 -16.46 -6.04
C HIS A 486 -2.66 -16.88 -7.21
N ALA A 487 -3.25 -17.02 -8.40
CA ALA A 487 -2.51 -17.30 -9.62
C ALA A 487 -3.07 -16.44 -10.77
N HIS A 488 -2.18 -15.82 -11.51
CA HIS A 488 -2.48 -14.99 -12.68
C HIS A 488 -2.20 -15.81 -13.93
N VAL A 489 -3.21 -16.48 -14.48
CA VAL A 489 -3.00 -17.51 -15.51
C VAL A 489 -3.11 -16.88 -16.91
N PRO A 490 -2.06 -16.93 -17.75
CA PRO A 490 -2.09 -16.43 -19.12
C PRO A 490 -3.23 -17.03 -19.94
N LEU A 491 -3.93 -16.18 -20.70
CA LEU A 491 -4.97 -16.66 -21.60
C LEU A 491 -4.35 -17.46 -22.75
N PRO A 492 -4.91 -18.64 -23.08
CA PRO A 492 -4.45 -19.45 -24.20
C PRO A 492 -4.96 -18.83 -25.52
N ALA A 493 -4.24 -19.11 -26.61
CA ALA A 493 -4.65 -18.68 -27.95
C ALA A 493 -5.93 -19.40 -28.42
N THR A 494 -6.20 -20.59 -27.90
CA THR A 494 -7.33 -21.44 -28.25
C THR A 494 -8.07 -21.91 -26.99
N ALA A 495 -9.33 -22.29 -27.15
CA ALA A 495 -10.15 -22.79 -26.05
C ALA A 495 -9.55 -24.08 -25.46
N GLU A 496 -9.05 -23.98 -24.24
CA GLU A 496 -8.44 -25.09 -23.53
C GLU A 496 -9.02 -25.22 -22.11
N PRO A 497 -9.14 -26.45 -21.57
CA PRO A 497 -9.58 -26.64 -20.20
C PRO A 497 -8.51 -26.13 -19.21
N LEU A 498 -8.96 -25.63 -18.06
CA LEU A 498 -8.06 -25.27 -16.96
C LEU A 498 -7.62 -26.53 -16.22
N TRP A 499 -6.32 -26.66 -15.99
CA TRP A 499 -5.71 -27.72 -15.20
C TRP A 499 -5.11 -27.17 -13.93
N LEU A 500 -5.31 -27.92 -12.85
CA LEU A 500 -4.74 -27.66 -11.54
C LEU A 500 -3.82 -28.82 -11.18
N SER A 501 -2.58 -28.49 -10.81
CA SER A 501 -1.57 -29.45 -10.36
C SER A 501 -1.17 -29.14 -8.92
N VAL A 502 -1.08 -30.16 -8.07
CA VAL A 502 -0.60 -30.06 -6.69
C VAL A 502 0.53 -31.05 -6.48
N GLU A 503 1.68 -30.55 -6.03
CA GLU A 503 2.82 -31.38 -5.68
C GLU A 503 2.93 -31.53 -4.15
N GLY A 504 2.95 -32.77 -3.69
CA GLY A 504 3.23 -33.12 -2.29
C GLY A 504 4.73 -33.10 -1.97
N TRP A 505 5.08 -33.09 -0.68
CA TRP A 505 6.48 -33.19 -0.26
C TRP A 505 7.13 -34.56 -0.55
N ASP A 506 6.33 -35.59 -0.80
CA ASP A 506 6.77 -36.89 -1.30
C ASP A 506 7.17 -36.86 -2.79
N GLY A 507 6.98 -35.73 -3.47
CA GLY A 507 7.26 -35.54 -4.90
C GLY A 507 6.15 -36.05 -5.81
N VAL A 508 5.05 -36.57 -5.25
CA VAL A 508 3.90 -37.01 -6.03
C VAL A 508 3.12 -35.79 -6.51
N ILE A 509 2.86 -35.76 -7.81
CA ILE A 509 2.06 -34.72 -8.45
C ILE A 509 0.68 -35.28 -8.75
N HIS A 510 -0.34 -34.62 -8.21
CA HIS A 510 -1.73 -34.85 -8.56
C HIS A 510 -2.20 -33.78 -9.54
N GLN A 511 -2.94 -34.17 -10.57
CA GLN A 511 -3.45 -33.26 -11.59
C GLN A 511 -4.94 -33.51 -11.79
N VAL A 512 -5.69 -32.44 -11.99
CA VAL A 512 -7.11 -32.51 -12.25
C VAL A 512 -7.52 -31.41 -13.23
N MET A 513 -8.43 -31.75 -14.14
CA MET A 513 -9.10 -30.77 -14.97
C MET A 513 -10.20 -30.10 -14.14
N VAL A 514 -10.18 -28.78 -14.10
CA VAL A 514 -11.19 -28.00 -13.39
C VAL A 514 -12.36 -27.76 -14.35
N PRO A 515 -13.57 -28.26 -14.07
CA PRO A 515 -14.71 -28.15 -14.97
C PRO A 515 -15.31 -26.74 -14.89
N LEU A 516 -14.60 -25.78 -15.48
CA LEU A 516 -15.06 -24.42 -15.68
C LEU A 516 -15.53 -24.27 -17.13
N PRO A 517 -16.70 -23.66 -17.40
CA PRO A 517 -17.09 -23.35 -18.77
C PRO A 517 -16.01 -22.47 -19.43
N TRP A 518 -15.73 -22.65 -20.72
CA TRP A 518 -14.83 -21.77 -21.45
C TRP A 518 -15.63 -20.60 -21.98
N ASP A 519 -15.37 -19.39 -21.49
CA ASP A 519 -16.22 -18.22 -21.80
C ASP A 519 -15.65 -17.37 -22.95
N GLY A 520 -14.54 -17.82 -23.55
CA GLY A 520 -13.83 -17.07 -24.58
C GLY A 520 -13.04 -15.91 -24.00
N GLY A 521 -11.75 -15.81 -24.37
CA GLY A 521 -11.06 -14.53 -24.28
C GLY A 521 -11.91 -13.49 -25.02
N ALA A 522 -12.04 -12.30 -24.42
CA ALA A 522 -12.78 -11.16 -24.97
C ALA A 522 -12.79 -11.19 -26.50
N GLY A 523 -13.99 -11.36 -27.08
CA GLY A 523 -14.14 -11.32 -28.52
C GLY A 523 -13.53 -10.04 -29.08
N GLN A 524 -12.62 -10.21 -30.05
CA GLN A 524 -12.08 -9.22 -31.00
C GLN A 524 -11.62 -7.86 -30.46
#